data_AF-A0A5R8XY37-F1
#
_entry.id   AF-A0A5R8XY37-F1
#
_cell.length_a   1.000
_cell.length_b   1.000
_cell.length_c   1.000
_cell.angle_alpha   90.00
_cell.angle_beta   90.00
_cell.angle_gamma   90.00
#
_symmetry.space_group_name_H-M   'P 1'
#
loop_
_entity.id
_entity.type
_entity.pdbx_description
1 polymer ?
#
loop_
_entity_poly.entity_id
_entity_poly.type
_entity_poly.pdbx_seq_one_letter_code
_entity_poly.pdbx_strand_id
1 'polypeptide(L)'
;MNKKLLEFMRKNTPRKRFSVLEKYEDEIMQLNISNFTHEQILTYLVETYEIKITRQSISKFIKKKKQLKNTEKDNLKIEEDKKNDLKNMFKKHL
;
A
#
# COMPACT_ATOMS: atom_id res chain seq x y z
N MET A 1 32.59 -3.33 11.80
CA MET A 1 31.30 -2.60 11.95
C MET A 1 31.48 -1.52 13.01
N ASN A 2 31.05 -0.28 12.76
CA ASN A 2 31.33 0.87 13.64
C ASN A 2 30.60 0.74 15.00
N LYS A 3 31.32 0.81 16.13
CA LYS A 3 30.73 0.68 17.49
C LYS A 3 29.63 1.71 17.76
N LYS A 4 29.78 2.95 17.28
CA LYS A 4 28.77 4.01 17.44
C LYS A 4 27.48 3.68 16.68
N LEU A 5 27.59 3.01 15.52
CA LEU A 5 26.43 2.59 14.72
C LEU A 5 25.64 1.48 15.41
N LEU A 6 26.32 0.48 15.99
CA LEU A 6 25.68 -0.61 16.73
C LEU A 6 24.93 -0.10 17.96
N GLU A 7 25.50 0.88 18.66
CA GLU A 7 24.86 1.50 19.81
C GLU A 7 23.62 2.32 19.40
N PHE A 8 23.70 3.05 18.28
CA PHE A 8 22.57 3.78 17.72
C PHE A 8 21.42 2.85 17.33
N MET A 9 21.68 1.75 16.63
CA MET A 9 20.65 0.78 16.21
C MET A 9 20.04 0.01 17.40
N ARG A 10 20.82 -0.23 18.45
CA ARG A 10 20.30 -0.84 19.70
C ARG A 10 19.40 0.12 20.48
N LYS A 11 19.75 1.41 20.53
CA LYS A 11 18.97 2.44 21.22
C LYS A 11 17.74 2.90 20.44
N ASN A 12 17.75 2.76 19.12
CA ASN A 12 16.69 3.24 18.26
C ASN A 12 16.07 2.08 17.46
N THR A 13 14.88 1.66 17.85
CA THR A 13 14.07 0.78 17.02
C THR A 13 13.61 1.56 15.79
N PRO A 14 13.74 1.02 14.57
CA PRO A 14 13.17 1.67 13.39
C PRO A 14 11.67 1.82 13.58
N ARG A 15 11.21 3.05 13.84
CA ARG A 15 9.77 3.34 13.81
C ARG A 15 9.33 3.12 12.36
N LYS A 16 8.51 2.10 12.11
CA LYS A 16 7.81 1.99 10.82
C LYS A 16 7.11 3.33 10.60
N ARG A 17 7.57 4.10 9.61
CA ARG A 17 6.92 5.35 9.20
C ARG A 17 5.61 4.97 8.53
N PHE A 18 4.56 4.78 9.31
CA PHE A 18 3.21 4.76 8.77
C PHE A 18 2.86 6.19 8.36
N SER A 19 2.53 6.38 7.08
CA SER A 19 2.03 7.67 6.62
C SER A 19 0.71 7.93 7.33
N VAL A 20 0.45 9.19 7.71
CA VAL A 20 -0.85 9.60 8.26
C VAL A 20 -1.99 9.20 7.32
N LEU A 21 -1.73 9.18 6.00
CA LEU A 21 -2.67 8.77 4.96
C LEU A 21 -3.07 7.29 5.02
N GLU A 22 -2.25 6.42 5.62
CA GLU A 22 -2.58 4.98 5.73
C GLU A 22 -3.84 4.76 6.59
N LYS A 23 -4.11 5.65 7.55
CA LYS A 23 -5.33 5.58 8.38
C LYS A 23 -6.61 5.89 7.60
N TYR A 24 -6.49 6.56 6.46
CA TYR A 24 -7.59 7.05 5.64
C TYR A 24 -7.53 6.44 4.24
N GLU A 25 -6.83 5.30 4.08
CA GLU A 25 -6.59 4.71 2.78
C GLU A 25 -7.90 4.43 2.03
N ASP A 26 -8.85 3.79 2.70
CA ASP A 26 -10.10 3.34 2.09
C ASP A 26 -10.90 4.52 1.53
N GLU A 27 -11.05 5.58 2.32
CA GLU A 27 -11.75 6.80 1.92
C GLU A 27 -11.03 7.54 0.78
N ILE A 28 -9.70 7.71 0.88
CA ILE A 28 -8.89 8.34 -0.17
C ILE A 28 -9.02 7.55 -1.49
N MET A 29 -8.96 6.23 -1.41
CA MET A 29 -9.06 5.37 -2.59
C MET A 29 -10.49 5.35 -3.15
N GLN A 30 -11.52 5.40 -2.31
CA GLN A 30 -12.91 5.51 -2.74
C GLN A 30 -13.15 6.82 -3.50
N LEU A 31 -12.73 7.96 -2.95
CA LEU A 31 -12.81 9.26 -3.63
C LEU A 31 -12.05 9.26 -4.96
N ASN A 32 -10.86 8.66 -5.00
CA ASN A 32 -10.10 8.54 -6.25
C ASN A 32 -10.80 7.64 -7.28
N ILE A 33 -11.50 6.59 -6.87
CA ILE A 33 -12.27 5.72 -7.78
C ILE A 33 -13.53 6.45 -8.29
N SER A 34 -14.12 7.29 -7.46
CA SER A 34 -15.25 8.17 -7.80
C SER A 34 -14.85 9.41 -8.62
N ASN A 35 -13.64 9.47 -9.17
CA ASN A 35 -13.11 10.55 -10.01
C ASN A 35 -13.01 11.93 -9.33
N PHE A 36 -12.94 11.98 -8.00
CA PHE A 36 -12.59 13.23 -7.32
C PHE A 36 -11.14 13.60 -7.61
N THR A 37 -10.90 14.88 -7.82
CA THR A 37 -9.56 15.40 -8.05
C THR A 37 -8.72 15.32 -6.78
N HIS A 38 -7.39 15.31 -6.91
CA HIS A 38 -6.49 15.33 -5.75
C HIS A 38 -6.70 16.56 -4.85
N GLU A 39 -7.20 17.66 -5.40
CA GLU A 39 -7.50 18.88 -4.66
C GLU A 39 -8.75 18.71 -3.81
N GLN A 40 -9.83 18.12 -4.37
CA GLN A 40 -11.03 17.77 -3.61
C GLN A 40 -10.75 16.76 -2.50
N ILE A 41 -9.90 15.76 -2.76
CA ILE A 41 -9.47 14.80 -1.73
C ILE A 41 -8.69 15.50 -0.61
N LEU A 42 -7.85 16.49 -0.95
CA LEU A 42 -7.11 17.26 0.03
C LEU A 42 -8.05 18.11 0.88
N THR A 43 -9.01 18.80 0.25
CA THR A 43 -10.06 19.56 0.95
C THR A 43 -10.83 18.68 1.91
N TYR A 44 -11.27 17.49 1.47
CA TYR A 44 -11.95 16.52 2.32
C TYR A 44 -11.16 16.15 3.58
N LEU A 45 -9.86 15.88 3.43
CA LEU A 45 -9.00 15.52 4.57
C LEU A 45 -8.75 16.69 5.53
N VAL A 46 -8.71 17.92 5.01
CA VAL A 46 -8.61 19.12 5.84
C VAL A 46 -9.92 19.37 6.59
N GLU A 47 -11.06 19.28 5.92
CA GLU A 47 -12.37 19.60 6.50
C GLU A 47 -12.85 18.54 7.51
N THR A 48 -12.58 17.26 7.23
CA THR A 48 -13.08 16.15 8.06
C THR A 48 -12.12 15.77 9.18
N TYR A 49 -10.82 15.89 8.95
CA TYR A 49 -9.80 15.37 9.85
C TYR A 49 -8.74 16.40 10.28
N GLU A 50 -8.85 17.65 9.83
CA GLU A 50 -7.87 18.72 10.08
C GLU A 50 -6.45 18.38 9.59
N ILE A 51 -6.34 17.49 8.60
CA ILE A 51 -5.06 17.00 8.09
C ILE A 51 -4.55 17.90 6.97
N LYS A 52 -3.50 18.66 7.26
CA LYS A 52 -2.79 19.47 6.27
C LYS A 52 -1.68 18.67 5.60
N ILE A 53 -1.85 18.42 4.32
CA ILE A 53 -0.90 17.68 3.47
C ILE A 53 -0.79 18.37 2.11
N THR A 54 0.24 18.03 1.34
CA THR A 54 0.40 18.55 -0.01
C THR A 54 -0.29 17.67 -1.04
N ARG A 55 -0.69 18.28 -2.17
CA ARG A 55 -1.21 17.54 -3.34
C ARG A 55 -0.24 16.48 -3.84
N GLN A 56 1.08 16.72 -3.75
CA GLN A 56 2.07 15.72 -4.16
C GLN A 56 2.04 14.47 -3.27
N SER A 57 1.75 14.63 -1.97
CA SER A 57 1.63 13.51 -1.03
C SER A 57 0.45 12.62 -1.38
N ILE A 58 -0.72 13.19 -1.70
CA ILE A 58 -1.88 12.44 -2.19
C ILE A 58 -1.55 11.70 -3.49
N SER A 59 -0.96 12.38 -4.47
CA SER A 59 -0.61 11.75 -5.74
C SER A 59 0.37 10.58 -5.57
N LYS A 60 1.42 10.75 -4.74
CA LYS A 60 2.38 9.69 -4.44
C LYS A 60 1.72 8.53 -3.71
N PHE A 61 0.83 8.81 -2.77
CA PHE A 61 0.11 7.80 -2.00
C PHE A 61 -0.79 6.94 -2.90
N ILE A 62 -1.64 7.56 -3.70
CA ILE A 62 -2.54 6.86 -4.63
C ILE A 62 -1.75 6.01 -5.63
N LYS A 63 -0.67 6.56 -6.21
CA LYS A 63 0.20 5.80 -7.13
C LYS A 63 0.80 4.57 -6.45
N LYS A 64 1.34 4.73 -5.24
CA LYS A 64 1.90 3.62 -4.45
C LYS A 64 0.84 2.55 -4.20
N LYS A 65 -0.36 2.91 -3.75
CA LYS A 65 -1.43 1.94 -3.46
C LYS A 65 -1.93 1.22 -4.72
N LYS A 66 -2.04 1.90 -5.86
CA LYS A 66 -2.36 1.25 -7.13
C LYS A 66 -1.31 0.22 -7.55
N GLN A 67 -0.03 0.52 -7.35
CA GLN A 67 1.06 -0.42 -7.66
C GLN A 67 1.01 -1.66 -6.76
N LEU A 68 0.81 -1.49 -5.44
CA LEU A 68 0.71 -2.62 -4.51
C LEU A 68 -0.47 -3.54 -4.85
N LYS A 69 -1.65 -2.97 -5.15
CA LYS A 69 -2.84 -3.77 -5.52
C LYS A 69 -2.64 -4.57 -6.81
N ASN A 70 -1.81 -4.10 -7.74
CA ASN A 70 -1.50 -4.85 -8.95
C ASN A 70 -0.53 -6.00 -8.63
N THR A 71 0.51 -5.76 -7.83
CA THR A 71 1.46 -6.81 -7.41
C THR A 71 0.79 -7.91 -6.57
N GLU A 72 -0.17 -7.56 -5.71
CA GLU A 72 -0.94 -8.55 -4.95
C GLU A 72 -1.83 -9.40 -5.85
N LYS A 73 -2.51 -8.79 -6.84
CA LYS A 73 -3.32 -9.53 -7.82
C LYS A 73 -2.47 -10.47 -8.68
N ASP A 74 -1.29 -10.04 -9.09
CA ASP A 74 -0.37 -10.87 -9.88
C ASP A 74 0.11 -12.08 -9.06
N ASN A 75 0.41 -11.90 -7.78
CA ASN A 75 0.81 -13.00 -6.89
C ASN A 75 -0.33 -13.99 -6.62
N LEU A 76 -1.56 -13.52 -6.40
CA LEU A 76 -2.73 -14.40 -6.23
C LEU A 76 -2.99 -15.23 -7.49
N LYS A 77 -2.86 -14.63 -8.68
CA LYS A 77 -3.04 -15.34 -9.95
C LYS A 77 -1.98 -16.43 -10.16
N ILE A 78 -0.73 -16.15 -9.83
CA ILE A 78 0.37 -17.15 -9.88
C ILE A 78 0.11 -18.32 -8.93
N GLU A 79 -0.47 -18.09 -7.75
CA GLU A 79 -0.84 -19.17 -6.84
C GLU A 79 -2.02 -20.01 -7.33
N GLU A 80 -3.02 -19.39 -7.94
CA GLU A 80 -4.14 -20.11 -8.56
C GLU A 80 -3.70 -20.95 -9.75
N ASP A 81 -2.85 -20.40 -10.62
CA ASP A 81 -2.30 -21.09 -11.78
C ASP A 81 -1.47 -22.33 -11.34
N LYS A 82 -0.61 -22.18 -10.31
CA LYS A 82 0.14 -23.31 -9.73
C LYS A 82 -0.75 -24.40 -9.13
N LYS A 83 -1.84 -24.03 -8.46
CA LYS A 83 -2.79 -25.00 -7.88
C LYS A 83 -3.53 -25.77 -8.97
N ASN A 84 -3.89 -25.09 -10.06
CA ASN A 84 -4.54 -25.72 -11.21
C ASN A 84 -3.60 -26.68 -11.94
N ASP A 85 -2.33 -26.31 -12.12
CA ASP A 85 -1.32 -27.20 -12.71
C ASP A 85 -1.09 -28.46 -11.87
N LEU A 86 -0.96 -28.32 -10.54
CA LEU A 86 -0.82 -29.47 -9.64
C LEU A 86 -2.03 -30.42 -9.75
N LYS A 87 -3.24 -29.86 -9.72
CA LYS A 87 -4.50 -30.63 -9.81
C LYS A 87 -4.62 -31.39 -11.14
N ASN A 88 -4.10 -30.83 -12.22
CA ASN A 88 -4.06 -31.47 -13.53
C ASN A 88 -2.99 -32.56 -13.63
N MET A 89 -1.86 -32.43 -12.92
CA MET A 89 -0.83 -33.48 -12.86
C MET A 89 -1.34 -34.74 -12.13
N PHE A 90 -2.05 -34.60 -11.02
CA PHE A 90 -2.60 -35.75 -10.28
C PHE A 90 -3.81 -36.42 -10.97
N LYS A 91 -4.48 -35.73 -11.89
CA LYS A 91 -5.60 -36.28 -12.67
C LYS A 91 -5.16 -37.19 -13.83
N LYS A 92 -3.90 -37.14 -14.27
CA LYS A 92 -3.40 -37.94 -15.41
C LYS A 92 -2.96 -39.37 -15.06
N HIS A 93 -3.11 -39.80 -13.80
CA HIS A 93 -2.65 -41.11 -13.31
C HIS A 93 -3.76 -41.94 -12.62
N LEU A 94 -5.03 -41.60 -12.84
CA LEU A 94 -6.19 -42.48 -12.60
C LEU A 94 -6.84 -42.82 -13.94
#